data_AF-T1HIX7-F1
#
_entry.id   AF-T1HIX7-F1
#
_cell.length_a   1.000
_cell.length_b   1.000
_cell.length_c   1.000
_cell.angle_alpha   90.00
_cell.angle_beta   90.00
_cell.angle_gamma   90.00
#
_symmetry.space_group_name_H-M   'P 1'
#
loop_
_entity.id
_entity.type
_entity.pdbx_description
1 polymer ?
#
loop_
_entity_poly.entity_id
_entity_poly.type
_entity_poly.pdbx_seq_one_letter_code
_entity_poly.pdbx_strand_id
1 'polypeptide(L)'
;MKTKSYTIESFRDFLEELPSMNIVNDATARNLRDSSLRLLSALGDNVTGGDIREYSVASMAASYAESAEAKPSESSLQAYKSRMQSAIDKFIAYQDGSITHQADITTQKKGRKRMAPKKKQGDEEIVGIKTFELPIPLRGDLIVTIGNLPRNLTKEEAKRISNIIESFAMIEDPIKE
;
A
#
# COMPACT_ATOMS: atom_id res chain seq x y z
N MET A 1 -1.88 -8.00 29.75
CA MET A 1 -1.46 -7.07 28.68
C MET A 1 -0.79 -7.93 27.61
N LYS A 2 -1.38 -8.08 26.41
CA LYS A 2 -0.65 -8.73 25.30
C LYS A 2 0.50 -7.80 24.92
N THR A 3 1.73 -8.25 25.09
CA THR A 3 2.90 -7.52 24.63
C THR A 3 2.81 -7.41 23.11
N LYS A 4 2.79 -6.19 22.58
CA LYS A 4 2.70 -5.97 21.13
C LYS A 4 3.97 -6.52 20.49
N SER A 5 3.81 -7.49 19.58
CA SER A 5 4.90 -8.10 18.84
C SER A 5 4.64 -7.95 17.35
N TYR A 6 5.47 -7.18 16.65
CA TYR A 6 5.34 -6.97 15.21
C TYR A 6 6.30 -7.86 14.41
N THR A 7 6.76 -8.97 15.00
CA THR A 7 7.67 -9.89 14.31
C THR A 7 6.96 -10.65 13.19
N ILE A 8 7.74 -11.13 12.22
CA ILE A 8 7.26 -12.01 11.13
C ILE A 8 6.55 -13.24 11.69
N GLU A 9 7.08 -13.84 12.76
CA GLU A 9 6.47 -14.99 13.43
C GLU A 9 5.08 -14.64 14.00
N SER A 10 4.96 -13.54 14.76
CA SER A 10 3.67 -13.09 15.28
C SER A 10 2.67 -12.74 14.16
N PHE A 11 3.15 -12.24 13.02
CA PHE A 11 2.32 -12.02 11.85
C PHE A 11 1.86 -13.34 11.20
N ARG A 12 2.73 -14.36 11.11
CA ARG A 12 2.34 -15.70 10.63
C ARG A 12 1.27 -16.33 11.51
N ASP A 13 1.45 -16.27 12.83
CA ASP A 13 0.47 -16.79 13.78
C ASP A 13 -0.89 -16.10 13.62
N PHE A 14 -0.87 -14.77 13.49
CA PHE A 14 -2.08 -14.00 13.21
C PHE A 14 -2.79 -14.44 11.93
N LEU A 15 -2.05 -14.72 10.86
CA LEU A 15 -2.63 -15.16 9.59
C LEU A 15 -3.31 -16.55 9.69
N GLU A 16 -2.74 -17.46 10.48
CA GLU A 16 -3.30 -18.79 10.71
C GLU A 16 -4.54 -18.73 11.62
N GLU A 17 -4.55 -17.85 12.60
CA GLU A 17 -5.68 -17.64 13.49
C GLU A 17 -6.81 -16.81 12.84
N LEU A 18 -6.50 -16.01 11.82
CA LEU A 18 -7.43 -15.06 11.18
C LEU A 18 -8.81 -15.64 10.81
N PRO A 19 -8.92 -16.85 10.22
CA PRO A 19 -10.22 -17.45 9.89
C PRO A 19 -11.07 -17.74 11.12
N SER A 20 -10.43 -18.05 12.26
CA SER A 20 -11.08 -18.37 13.53
C SER A 20 -11.47 -17.13 14.33
N MET A 21 -10.82 -15.98 14.09
CA MET A 21 -11.09 -14.74 14.83
C MET A 21 -12.42 -14.07 14.45
N ASN A 22 -13.10 -14.52 13.39
CA ASN A 22 -14.33 -13.91 12.86
C ASN A 22 -14.23 -12.38 12.64
N ILE A 23 -13.02 -11.88 12.37
CA ILE A 23 -12.77 -10.45 12.06
C ILE A 23 -13.17 -10.17 10.61
N VAL A 24 -12.87 -11.09 9.69
CA VAL A 24 -13.30 -11.05 8.29
C VAL A 24 -14.07 -12.31 7.95
N ASN A 25 -14.71 -12.38 6.77
CA ASN A 25 -15.31 -13.63 6.34
C ASN A 25 -14.22 -14.68 6.06
N ASP A 26 -14.54 -15.96 6.28
CA ASP A 26 -13.60 -17.09 6.16
C ASP A 26 -12.91 -17.14 4.78
N ALA A 27 -13.64 -16.91 3.69
CA ALA A 27 -13.06 -16.88 2.35
C ALA A 27 -12.01 -15.75 2.18
N THR A 28 -12.26 -14.57 2.77
CA THR A 28 -11.33 -13.44 2.76
C THR A 28 -10.14 -13.73 3.67
N ALA A 29 -10.36 -14.38 4.82
CA ALA A 29 -9.31 -14.78 5.72
C ALA A 29 -8.31 -15.72 5.05
N ARG A 30 -8.80 -16.78 4.42
CA ARG A 30 -7.98 -17.74 3.67
C ARG A 30 -7.22 -17.07 2.54
N ASN A 31 -7.88 -16.21 1.77
CA ASN A 31 -7.22 -15.47 0.69
C ASN A 31 -6.09 -14.55 1.20
N LEU A 32 -6.30 -13.86 2.32
CA LEU A 32 -5.28 -13.03 2.95
C LEU A 32 -4.10 -13.87 3.43
N ARG A 33 -4.39 -14.98 4.14
CA ARG A 33 -3.37 -15.93 4.62
C ARG A 33 -2.54 -16.49 3.48
N ASP A 34 -3.18 -17.17 2.52
CA ASP A 34 -2.48 -17.93 1.49
C ASP A 34 -1.65 -17.01 0.59
N SER A 35 -2.13 -15.79 0.31
CA SER A 35 -1.38 -14.80 -0.48
C SER A 35 -0.19 -14.23 0.30
N SER A 36 -0.36 -13.97 1.60
CA SER A 36 0.70 -13.42 2.44
C SER A 36 1.79 -14.45 2.71
N LEU A 37 1.43 -15.71 2.99
CA LEU A 37 2.38 -16.80 3.21
C LEU A 37 3.27 -17.05 1.98
N ARG A 38 2.71 -16.93 0.76
CA ARG A 38 3.51 -17.00 -0.49
C ARG A 38 4.57 -15.91 -0.56
N LEU A 39 4.24 -14.68 -0.18
CA LEU A 39 5.21 -13.59 -0.19
C LEU A 39 6.24 -13.74 0.93
N LEU A 40 5.82 -14.25 2.09
CA LEU A 40 6.72 -14.53 3.20
C LEU A 40 7.71 -15.67 2.92
N SER A 41 7.37 -16.62 2.04
CA SER A 41 8.32 -17.68 1.66
C SER A 41 9.55 -17.13 0.92
N ALA A 42 9.45 -15.93 0.32
CA ALA A 42 10.58 -15.29 -0.35
C ALA A 42 11.64 -14.74 0.62
N LEU A 43 11.30 -14.52 1.90
CA LEU A 43 12.28 -14.11 2.93
C LEU A 43 13.17 -15.27 3.39
N GLY A 44 12.77 -16.51 3.11
CA GLY A 44 13.41 -17.72 3.61
C GLY A 44 12.98 -18.05 5.06
N ASP A 45 13.11 -19.33 5.41
CA ASP A 45 12.59 -19.86 6.69
C ASP A 45 13.36 -19.41 7.93
N ASN A 46 14.55 -18.83 7.75
CA ASN A 46 15.42 -18.39 8.85
C ASN A 46 15.12 -16.96 9.35
N VAL A 47 14.19 -16.25 8.70
CA VAL A 47 13.86 -14.85 9.04
C VAL A 47 12.55 -14.80 9.81
N THR A 48 12.63 -14.86 11.14
CA THR A 48 11.45 -14.89 12.04
C THR A 48 11.32 -13.66 12.93
N GLY A 49 12.44 -13.07 13.35
CA GLY A 49 12.49 -11.96 14.31
C GLY A 49 12.38 -10.55 13.72
N GLY A 50 12.39 -10.40 12.39
CA GLY A 50 12.29 -9.08 11.74
C GLY A 50 10.93 -8.43 11.96
N ASP A 51 10.89 -7.09 12.08
CA ASP A 51 9.65 -6.33 12.19
C ASP A 51 8.96 -6.24 10.83
N ILE A 52 7.75 -6.80 10.72
CA ILE A 52 7.00 -6.88 9.45
C ILE A 52 6.74 -5.50 8.82
N ARG A 53 6.72 -4.43 9.61
CA ARG A 53 6.44 -3.06 9.16
C ARG A 53 7.61 -2.44 8.38
N GLU A 54 8.81 -3.00 8.53
CA GLU A 54 10.01 -2.55 7.82
C GLU A 54 10.15 -3.20 6.43
N TYR A 55 9.39 -4.27 6.16
CA TYR A 55 9.46 -4.97 4.89
C TYR A 55 8.55 -4.35 3.84
N SER A 56 9.12 -4.05 2.67
CA SER A 56 8.37 -3.60 1.50
C SER A 56 7.65 -4.76 0.82
N VAL A 57 6.31 -4.69 0.79
CA VAL A 57 5.46 -5.66 0.08
C VAL A 57 5.78 -5.74 -1.41
N ALA A 58 6.18 -4.62 -2.01
CA ALA A 58 6.61 -4.60 -3.41
C ALA A 58 7.89 -5.42 -3.63
N SER A 59 8.86 -5.28 -2.73
CA SER A 59 10.12 -6.03 -2.79
C SER A 59 9.88 -7.52 -2.52
N MET A 60 9.05 -7.88 -1.54
CA MET A 60 8.70 -9.28 -1.25
C MET A 60 8.02 -9.96 -2.44
N ALA A 61 7.13 -9.25 -3.14
CA ALA A 61 6.50 -9.76 -4.35
C ALA A 61 7.48 -9.92 -5.53
N ALA A 62 8.45 -9.01 -5.66
CA ALA A 62 9.51 -9.16 -6.67
C ALA A 62 10.38 -10.39 -6.38
N SER A 63 10.86 -10.53 -5.14
CA SER A 63 11.64 -11.69 -4.71
C SER A 63 10.88 -13.01 -4.85
N TYR A 64 9.57 -13.03 -4.56
CA TYR A 64 8.73 -14.20 -4.80
C TYR A 64 8.59 -14.53 -6.30
N ALA A 65 8.43 -13.53 -7.15
CA ALA A 65 8.32 -13.74 -8.60
C ALA A 65 9.61 -14.31 -9.21
N GLU A 66 10.76 -13.97 -8.62
CA GLU A 66 12.07 -14.49 -9.02
C GLU A 66 12.33 -15.91 -8.49
N SER A 67 11.89 -16.23 -7.27
CA SER A 67 12.15 -17.53 -6.62
C SER A 67 11.11 -18.60 -6.93
N ALA A 68 9.91 -18.24 -7.41
CA ALA A 68 8.85 -19.19 -7.72
C ALA A 68 9.17 -20.04 -8.97
N GLU A 69 9.05 -21.37 -8.85
CA GLU A 69 9.20 -22.30 -9.97
C GLU A 69 8.26 -21.97 -11.14
N ALA A 70 7.02 -21.59 -10.82
CA ALA A 70 6.04 -21.10 -11.77
C ALA A 70 5.82 -19.60 -11.58
N LYS A 71 6.27 -18.81 -12.57
CA LYS A 71 6.14 -17.36 -12.54
C LYS A 71 4.67 -16.94 -12.44
N PRO A 72 4.25 -16.28 -11.36
CA PRO A 72 2.89 -15.78 -11.24
C PRO A 72 2.63 -14.70 -12.29
N SER A 73 1.39 -14.60 -12.76
CA SER A 73 1.00 -13.48 -13.61
C SER A 73 1.10 -12.15 -12.87
N GLU A 74 1.27 -11.05 -13.61
CA GLU A 74 1.29 -9.70 -13.06
C GLU A 74 0.01 -9.38 -12.25
N SER A 75 -1.15 -9.85 -12.73
CA SER A 75 -2.43 -9.72 -12.02
C SER A 75 -2.42 -10.46 -10.67
N SER A 76 -1.76 -11.62 -10.61
CA SER A 76 -1.67 -12.42 -9.39
C SER A 76 -0.72 -11.77 -8.39
N LEU A 77 0.42 -11.25 -8.85
CA LEU A 77 1.35 -10.48 -8.01
C LEU A 77 0.69 -9.23 -7.42
N GLN A 78 -0.10 -8.49 -8.21
CA GLN A 78 -0.86 -7.35 -7.69
C GLN A 78 -1.88 -7.77 -6.63
N ALA A 79 -2.59 -8.88 -6.86
CA ALA A 79 -3.51 -9.41 -5.85
C ALA A 79 -2.80 -9.82 -4.56
N TYR A 80 -1.60 -10.43 -4.67
CA TYR A 80 -0.81 -10.80 -3.49
C TYR A 80 -0.33 -9.59 -2.71
N LYS A 81 0.16 -8.55 -3.40
CA LYS A 81 0.55 -7.27 -2.78
C LYS A 81 -0.60 -6.65 -1.99
N SER A 82 -1.75 -6.47 -2.64
CA SER A 82 -2.94 -5.85 -2.02
C SER A 82 -3.43 -6.64 -0.80
N ARG A 83 -3.43 -7.97 -0.88
CA ARG A 83 -3.82 -8.85 0.23
C ARG A 83 -2.83 -8.83 1.37
N MET A 84 -1.53 -8.85 1.09
CA MET A 84 -0.50 -8.77 2.13
C MET A 84 -0.57 -7.43 2.87
N GLN A 85 -0.70 -6.32 2.14
CA GLN A 85 -0.88 -5.01 2.76
C GLN A 85 -2.13 -4.99 3.65
N SER A 86 -3.26 -5.46 3.11
CA SER A 86 -4.52 -5.56 3.86
C SER A 86 -4.43 -6.44 5.11
N ALA A 87 -3.55 -7.44 5.12
CA ALA A 87 -3.31 -8.30 6.26
C ALA A 87 -2.41 -7.64 7.29
N ILE A 88 -1.35 -6.95 6.87
CA ILE A 88 -0.46 -6.15 7.73
C ILE A 88 -1.28 -5.07 8.45
N ASP A 89 -2.14 -4.34 7.74
CA ASP A 89 -2.97 -3.28 8.33
C ASP A 89 -3.90 -3.86 9.42
N LYS A 90 -4.49 -5.05 9.17
CA LYS A 90 -5.34 -5.75 10.15
C LYS A 90 -4.54 -6.26 11.33
N PHE A 91 -3.32 -6.73 11.10
CA PHE A 91 -2.44 -7.19 12.16
C PHE A 91 -2.03 -6.05 13.08
N ILE A 92 -1.65 -4.90 12.52
CA ILE A 92 -1.35 -3.68 13.29
C ILE A 92 -2.58 -3.27 14.10
N ALA A 93 -3.73 -3.19 13.44
CA ALA A 93 -4.99 -2.84 14.09
C ALA A 93 -5.39 -3.82 15.21
N TYR A 94 -5.14 -5.12 15.04
CA TYR A 94 -5.34 -6.17 16.04
C TYR A 94 -4.37 -6.00 17.23
N GLN A 95 -3.09 -5.73 16.97
CA GLN A 95 -2.10 -5.46 18.02
C GLN A 95 -2.39 -4.17 18.80
N ASP A 96 -2.98 -3.18 18.13
CA ASP A 96 -3.40 -1.92 18.74
C ASP A 96 -4.75 -2.01 19.46
N GLY A 97 -5.44 -3.16 19.38
CA GLY A 97 -6.75 -3.39 20.01
C GLY A 97 -7.91 -2.65 19.34
N SER A 98 -7.69 -2.14 18.13
CA SER A 98 -8.69 -1.36 17.36
C SER A 98 -9.67 -2.23 16.58
N ILE A 99 -9.37 -3.53 16.41
CA ILE A 99 -10.26 -4.50 15.76
C ILE A 99 -10.35 -5.72 16.66
N THR A 100 -11.54 -5.96 17.23
CA THR A 100 -11.79 -7.11 18.11
C THR A 100 -12.87 -8.02 17.53
N HIS A 101 -13.84 -7.49 16.78
CA HIS A 101 -14.92 -8.28 16.16
C HIS A 101 -15.33 -7.78 14.77
N GLN A 102 -15.97 -8.65 13.99
CA GLN A 102 -16.60 -8.32 12.69
C GLN A 102 -17.52 -7.08 12.74
N ALA A 103 -18.13 -6.82 13.91
CA ALA A 103 -19.04 -5.70 14.14
C ALA A 103 -18.33 -4.34 14.14
N ASP A 104 -17.06 -4.28 14.57
CA ASP A 104 -16.25 -3.05 14.54
C ASP A 104 -15.97 -2.56 13.11
N ILE A 105 -16.14 -3.45 12.12
CA ILE A 105 -15.99 -3.15 10.69
C ILE A 105 -17.27 -2.49 10.13
N THR A 106 -18.41 -2.61 10.81
CA THR A 106 -19.70 -2.09 10.29
C THR A 106 -19.84 -0.57 10.38
N THR A 107 -19.12 0.10 11.27
CA THR A 107 -19.00 1.57 11.30
C THR A 107 -18.07 2.11 10.21
N GLN A 108 -17.34 1.26 9.49
CA GLN A 108 -16.61 1.60 8.26
C GLN A 108 -17.34 1.18 6.97
N LYS A 109 -18.64 0.87 7.04
CA LYS A 109 -19.47 0.68 5.83
C LYS A 109 -20.04 2.00 5.33
N LYS A 110 -19.22 2.81 4.65
CA LYS A 110 -19.74 3.79 3.68
C LYS A 110 -19.56 3.25 2.26
N GLY A 111 -20.60 2.54 1.78
CA GLY A 111 -21.02 2.61 0.38
C GLY A 111 -20.42 1.65 -0.65
N ARG A 112 -20.36 0.33 -0.41
CA ARG A 112 -20.24 -0.63 -1.52
C ARG A 112 -21.63 -1.01 -2.06
N LYS A 113 -22.12 -0.30 -3.09
CA LYS A 113 -23.18 -0.84 -3.96
C LYS A 113 -22.55 -1.83 -4.94
N ARG A 114 -23.05 -3.06 -4.93
CA ARG A 114 -22.79 -4.09 -5.96
C ARG A 114 -23.45 -3.65 -7.27
N MET A 115 -22.73 -3.71 -8.39
CA MET A 115 -23.21 -4.11 -9.73
C MET A 115 -22.07 -4.17 -10.75
N ALA A 116 -21.89 -5.36 -11.35
CA ALA A 116 -21.37 -5.76 -12.69
C ALA A 116 -20.18 -5.01 -13.38
N PRO A 117 -19.38 -5.72 -14.22
CA PRO A 117 -18.00 -5.34 -14.55
C PRO A 117 -17.92 -4.35 -15.71
N LYS A 118 -17.27 -3.20 -15.50
CA LYS A 118 -16.75 -2.34 -16.58
C LYS A 118 -15.43 -1.69 -16.17
N LYS A 119 -14.41 -1.99 -16.97
CA LYS A 119 -13.17 -1.25 -17.30
C LYS A 119 -12.68 -0.17 -16.32
N LYS A 120 -11.43 -0.40 -15.85
CA LYS A 120 -10.32 0.55 -15.64
C LYS A 120 -10.70 1.94 -15.09
N GLN A 121 -10.40 2.18 -13.82
CA GLN A 121 -9.34 3.10 -13.36
C GLN A 121 -9.28 3.04 -11.84
N GLY A 122 -8.08 2.84 -11.32
CA GLY A 122 -7.82 2.75 -9.89
C GLY A 122 -7.87 4.12 -9.26
N ASP A 123 -8.58 4.21 -8.15
CA ASP A 123 -8.41 5.24 -7.14
C ASP A 123 -8.56 4.47 -5.82
N GLU A 124 -7.43 4.04 -5.27
CA GLU A 124 -7.36 3.42 -3.95
C GLU A 124 -7.52 4.55 -2.91
N GLU A 125 -8.72 4.68 -2.36
CA GLU A 125 -8.96 5.52 -1.19
C GLU A 125 -8.27 4.90 0.05
N ILE A 126 -6.99 5.24 0.19
CA ILE A 126 -6.34 5.38 1.49
C ILE A 126 -7.06 6.57 2.18
N VAL A 127 -7.30 6.50 3.48
CA VAL A 127 -7.71 7.67 4.30
C VAL A 127 -6.51 8.63 4.47
N GLY A 128 -5.86 8.93 3.35
CA GLY A 128 -4.74 9.82 3.16
C GLY A 128 -5.17 10.86 2.13
N ILE A 129 -4.59 12.05 2.20
CA ILE A 129 -4.90 13.17 1.33
C ILE A 129 -5.00 12.68 -0.13
N LYS A 130 -6.16 12.87 -0.78
CA LYS A 130 -6.39 12.44 -2.17
C LYS A 130 -5.38 13.14 -3.06
N THR A 131 -4.41 12.44 -3.62
CA THR A 131 -3.41 13.03 -4.51
C THR A 131 -3.80 12.86 -5.98
N PHE A 132 -3.26 13.69 -6.87
CA PHE A 132 -3.41 13.57 -8.32
C PHE A 132 -2.12 13.93 -9.04
N GLU A 133 -2.03 13.52 -10.30
CA GLU A 133 -0.91 13.87 -11.17
C GLU A 133 -1.31 15.05 -12.08
N LEU A 134 -0.46 16.08 -12.14
CA LEU A 134 -0.69 17.28 -12.94
C LEU A 134 0.38 17.42 -14.03
N PRO A 135 0.05 17.21 -15.32
CA PRO A 135 0.96 17.49 -16.42
C PRO A 135 1.05 19.01 -16.70
N ILE A 136 2.26 19.53 -16.71
CA ILE A 136 2.59 20.94 -16.95
C ILE A 136 3.48 21.02 -18.20
N PRO A 137 2.99 21.59 -19.31
CA PRO A 137 3.84 21.87 -20.47
C PRO A 137 4.80 23.03 -20.15
N LEU A 138 6.10 22.85 -20.46
CA LEU A 138 7.12 23.89 -20.23
C LEU A 138 7.51 24.59 -21.54
N ARG A 139 8.32 23.95 -22.38
CA ARG A 139 8.79 24.48 -23.67
C ARG A 139 8.91 23.37 -24.72
N GLY A 140 8.53 23.65 -25.96
CA GLY A 140 8.54 22.66 -27.04
C GLY A 140 7.63 21.46 -26.74
N ASP A 141 8.15 20.24 -26.94
CA ASP A 141 7.45 18.96 -26.68
C ASP A 141 7.68 18.42 -25.24
N LEU A 142 8.19 19.27 -24.33
CA LEU A 142 8.50 18.86 -22.96
C LEU A 142 7.30 19.08 -22.02
N ILE A 143 6.72 17.97 -21.57
CA ILE A 143 5.67 17.92 -20.55
C ILE A 143 6.26 17.36 -19.26
N VAL A 144 6.11 18.09 -18.16
CA VAL A 144 6.54 17.66 -16.82
C VAL A 144 5.31 17.29 -16.00
N THR A 145 5.26 16.07 -15.49
CA THR A 145 4.16 15.61 -14.63
C THR A 145 4.54 15.75 -13.16
N ILE A 146 3.80 16.56 -12.41
CA ILE A 146 3.93 16.63 -10.95
C ILE A 146 3.02 15.56 -10.34
N GLY A 147 3.62 14.49 -9.81
CA GLY A 147 2.89 13.42 -9.13
C GLY A 147 2.60 13.72 -7.65
N ASN A 148 1.68 12.96 -7.07
CA ASN A 148 1.34 13.02 -5.64
C ASN A 148 0.86 14.40 -5.14
N LEU A 149 0.24 15.22 -6.00
CA LEU A 149 -0.24 16.54 -5.61
C LEU A 149 -1.54 16.45 -4.80
N PRO A 150 -1.62 16.96 -3.56
CA PRO A 150 -2.83 16.84 -2.76
C PRO A 150 -4.01 17.64 -3.35
N ARG A 151 -5.21 17.06 -3.40
CA ARG A 151 -6.44 17.72 -3.90
C ARG A 151 -6.88 18.91 -3.05
N ASN A 152 -6.43 18.98 -1.80
CA ASN A 152 -6.71 20.06 -0.86
C ASN A 152 -5.50 20.97 -0.65
N LEU A 153 -4.59 21.08 -1.63
CA LEU A 153 -3.42 21.95 -1.57
C LEU A 153 -3.82 23.38 -1.22
N THR A 154 -3.29 23.90 -0.12
CA THR A 154 -3.50 25.29 0.28
C THR A 154 -2.57 26.24 -0.48
N LYS A 155 -2.91 27.53 -0.54
CA LYS A 155 -2.08 28.55 -1.22
C LYS A 155 -0.67 28.64 -0.64
N GLU A 156 -0.51 28.45 0.67
CA GLU A 156 0.79 28.49 1.33
C GLU A 156 1.66 27.28 0.97
N GLU A 157 1.08 26.09 0.92
CA GLU A 157 1.77 24.86 0.49
C GLU A 157 2.15 24.91 -0.99
N ALA A 158 1.26 25.39 -1.85
CA ALA A 158 1.56 25.61 -3.26
C ALA A 158 2.75 26.55 -3.45
N LYS A 159 2.80 27.63 -2.66
CA LYS A 159 3.91 28.60 -2.70
C LYS A 159 5.24 27.98 -2.25
N ARG A 160 5.21 27.10 -1.24
CA ARG A 160 6.41 26.34 -0.83
C ARG A 160 6.91 25.42 -1.93
N ILE A 161 6.00 24.69 -2.59
CA ILE A 161 6.35 23.80 -3.71
C ILE A 161 6.98 24.63 -4.84
N SER A 162 6.40 25.77 -5.21
CA SER A 162 6.94 26.69 -6.22
C SER A 162 8.34 27.16 -5.87
N ASN A 163 8.55 27.65 -4.64
CA ASN A 163 9.85 28.16 -4.20
C ASN A 163 10.95 27.08 -4.24
N ILE A 164 10.61 25.83 -3.87
CA ILE A 164 11.55 24.71 -3.96
C ILE A 164 11.91 24.46 -5.42
N ILE A 165 10.94 24.39 -6.32
CA ILE A 165 11.19 24.18 -7.76
C ILE A 165 12.04 25.33 -8.34
N GLU A 166 11.74 26.57 -7.97
CA GLU A 166 12.53 27.76 -8.35
C GLU A 166 13.97 27.69 -7.85
N SER A 167 14.21 27.17 -6.64
CA SER A 167 15.57 27.04 -6.10
C SER A 167 16.48 26.07 -6.87
N PHE A 168 15.88 25.12 -7.58
CA PHE A 168 16.60 24.20 -8.47
C PHE A 168 16.75 24.73 -9.90
N ALA A 169 16.07 25.83 -10.24
CA ALA A 169 16.27 26.47 -11.53
C ALA A 169 17.70 27.04 -11.57
N MET A 170 18.49 26.61 -12.56
CA MET A 170 19.73 27.30 -12.85
C MET A 170 19.39 28.74 -13.24
N ILE A 171 20.07 29.68 -12.61
CA ILE A 171 20.07 31.07 -13.04
C ILE A 171 20.54 31.02 -14.50
N GLU A 172 19.69 31.41 -15.44
CA GLU A 172 20.19 31.78 -16.76
C GLU A 172 21.20 32.89 -16.51
N ASP A 173 22.48 32.58 -16.64
CA ASP A 173 23.50 33.61 -16.84
C ASP A 173 22.97 34.47 -17.98
N PRO A 174 22.74 35.78 -17.76
CA PRO A 174 22.42 36.66 -18.85
C PRO A 174 23.63 36.59 -19.78
N ILE A 175 23.43 35.97 -20.94
CA ILE A 175 24.37 36.07 -22.05
C ILE A 175 24.42 37.57 -22.34
N LYS A 176 25.47 38.21 -21.81
CA LYS A 176 25.81 39.59 -22.13
C LYS A 176 26.06 39.63 -23.63
N GLU A 177 25.25 40.43 -24.31
CA GLU A 177 25.47 40.93 -25.67
C GLU A 177 26.86 41.55 -25.80
#